data_AF-A0A7Z0LCC8-F1
#
_entry.id   AF-A0A7Z0LCC8-F1
#
_cell.length_a   1.000
_cell.length_b   1.000
_cell.length_c   1.000
_cell.angle_alpha   90.00
_cell.angle_beta   90.00
_cell.angle_gamma   90.00
#
_symmetry.space_group_name_H-M   'P 1'
#
loop_
_entity.id
_entity.type
_entity.pdbx_description
1 polymer ?
#
loop_
_entity_poly.entity_id
_entity_poly.type
_entity_poly.pdbx_seq_one_letter_code
_entity_poly.pdbx_strand_id
1 'polypeptide(L)' 'MGAYASGTYVFGADALVKNQPQASASVVALYEKGMSVNYDRLIQAEGRNWLSYISASGVRRYVALPF' A
#
# COMPACT_ATOMS: atom_id res chain seq x y z
N MET A 1 -5.93 -10.13 -11.38
CA MET A 1 -5.30 -11.08 -10.44
C MET A 1 -4.23 -10.33 -9.68
N GLY A 2 -4.24 -10.34 -8.34
CA GLY A 2 -3.11 -9.83 -7.56
C GLY A 2 -1.99 -10.86 -7.54
N ALA A 3 -0.76 -10.44 -7.81
CA ALA A 3 0.40 -11.32 -7.68
C ALA A 3 0.79 -11.40 -6.20
N TYR A 4 1.00 -12.61 -5.69
CA TYR A 4 1.62 -12.80 -4.38
C TYR A 4 3.10 -12.42 -4.53
N ALA A 5 3.46 -11.28 -3.96
CA ALA A 5 4.79 -10.71 -4.01
C ALA A 5 5.06 -10.13 -2.63
N SER A 6 6.16 -10.54 -2.01
CA SER A 6 6.56 -10.05 -0.69
C SER A 6 7.91 -9.37 -0.74
N GLY A 7 8.12 -8.44 0.18
CA GLY A 7 9.37 -7.70 0.29
C GLY A 7 9.22 -6.48 1.20
N THR A 8 10.29 -5.70 1.28
CA THR A 8 10.29 -4.40 1.95
C THR A 8 10.28 -3.32 0.89
N TYR A 9 9.31 -2.40 0.97
CA TYR A 9 9.25 -1.24 0.08
C TYR A 9 9.63 0.02 0.87
N VAL A 10 10.55 0.82 0.32
CA VAL A 10 10.96 2.12 0.87
C VAL A 10 10.30 3.22 0.06
N PHE A 11 9.55 4.10 0.73
CA PHE A 11 8.79 5.15 0.07
C PHE A 11 9.71 6.31 -0.36
N GLY A 12 9.74 6.62 -1.65
CA GLY A 12 10.52 7.74 -2.20
C GLY A 12 9.88 9.12 -2.01
N ALA A 13 8.61 9.14 -1.62
CA ALA A 13 7.79 10.33 -1.33
C ALA A 13 6.69 9.93 -0.33
N ASP A 14 5.96 10.92 0.19
CA ASP A 14 4.85 10.68 1.10
C ASP A 14 3.76 9.83 0.43
N ALA A 15 3.24 8.85 1.16
CA ALA A 15 2.33 7.85 0.66
C ALA A 15 1.16 7.63 1.62
N LEU A 16 -0.05 7.78 1.09
CA LEU A 16 -1.30 7.63 1.86
C LEU A 16 -1.65 6.15 2.00
N VAL A 17 -1.92 5.74 3.24
CA VAL A 17 -2.43 4.41 3.56
C VAL A 17 -3.95 4.44 3.50
N LYS A 18 -4.53 3.52 2.74
CA LYS A 18 -5.97 3.40 2.49
C LYS A 18 -6.53 2.09 3.05
N ASN A 19 -7.82 2.09 3.40
CA ASN A 19 -8.55 0.88 3.83
C ASN A 19 -8.92 -0.07 2.69
N GLN A 20 -8.97 0.44 1.46
CA GLN A 20 -9.29 -0.32 0.25
C GLN A 20 -8.38 0.16 -0.89
N PRO A 21 -8.10 -0.67 -1.91
CA PRO A 21 -7.30 -0.28 -3.06
C PRO A 21 -8.14 0.56 -4.05
N GLN A 22 -8.63 1.71 -3.56
CA GLN A 22 -9.47 2.65 -4.29
C GLN A 22 -9.05 4.08 -3.93
N ALA A 23 -9.07 5.00 -4.90
CA ALA A 23 -8.64 6.38 -4.70
C ALA A 23 -9.53 7.11 -3.67
N SER A 24 -10.84 6.84 -3.70
CA SER A 24 -11.85 7.44 -2.82
C SER A 24 -11.89 6.85 -1.41
N ALA A 25 -11.17 5.75 -1.15
CA ALA A 25 -11.18 5.10 0.16
C ALA A 25 -10.64 6.02 1.27
N SER A 26 -11.08 5.81 2.50
CA SER A 26 -10.60 6.55 3.67
C SER A 26 -9.09 6.40 3.84
N VAL A 27 -8.42 7.52 4.10
CA VAL A 27 -7.02 7.56 4.54
C VAL A 27 -6.98 7.23 6.03
N VAL A 28 -6.05 6.36 6.42
CA VAL A 28 -5.95 5.87 7.80
C VAL A 28 -4.57 6.00 8.41
N ALA A 29 -3.56 6.26 7.58
CA ALA A 29 -2.21 6.59 8.00
C ALA A 29 -1.46 7.26 6.83
N LEU A 30 -0.29 7.79 7.14
CA LEU A 30 0.65 8.39 6.20
C LEU A 30 2.01 7.74 6.42
N TYR A 31 2.65 7.27 5.36
CA TYR A 31 4.08 7.02 5.34
C TYR A 31 4.77 8.25 4.76
N GLU A 32 5.80 8.75 5.42
CA GLU A 32 6.62 9.84 4.89
C GLU A 32 7.76 9.26 4.04
N LYS A 33 8.37 10.12 3.23
CA LYS A 33 9.58 9.79 2.48
C LYS A 33 10.66 9.14 3.38
N GLY A 34 11.21 8.02 2.92
CA GLY A 34 12.24 7.26 3.61
C GLY A 34 11.72 6.19 4.56
N MET A 35 10.43 6.20 4.91
CA MET A 35 9.82 5.11 5.65
C MET A 35 9.72 3.84 4.79
N SER A 36 9.56 2.69 5.45
CA SER A 36 9.40 1.41 4.77
C SER A 36 8.28 0.56 5.33
N VAL A 37 7.75 -0.34 4.51
CA VAL A 37 6.75 -1.34 4.92
C VAL A 37 7.07 -2.70 4.32
N ASN A 38 6.81 -3.75 5.11
CA ASN A 38 6.82 -5.12 4.60
C ASN A 38 5.45 -5.43 3.99
N TYR A 39 5.44 -5.89 2.74
CA TYR A 39 4.23 -6.21 2.01
C TYR A 39 4.18 -7.68 1.61
N ASP A 40 2.98 -8.16 1.31
CA ASP A 40 2.75 -9.55 0.89
C ASP A 40 1.97 -9.68 -0.43
N ARG A 41 1.43 -8.57 -0.97
CA ARG A 41 0.71 -8.57 -2.24
C ARG A 41 0.91 -7.30 -3.04
N LEU A 42 0.90 -7.46 -4.36
CA LEU A 42 0.71 -6.39 -5.32
C LEU A 42 -0.64 -6.60 -6.02
N ILE A 43 -1.46 -5.56 -6.04
CA ILE A 43 -2.84 -5.61 -6.55
C ILE A 43 -3.01 -4.53 -7.61
N GLN A 44 -3.65 -4.87 -8.73
CA GLN A 44 -4.12 -3.89 -9.70
C GLN A 44 -5.60 -3.56 -9.46
N ALA A 45 -5.89 -2.29 -9.26
CA ALA A 45 -7.25 -1.77 -9.10
C ALA A 45 -7.30 -0.32 -9.56
N GLU A 46 -8.38 0.08 -10.23
CA GLU A 46 -8.57 1.44 -10.77
C GLU A 46 -7.42 1.92 -11.66
N GLY A 47 -6.82 1.02 -12.44
CA GLY A 47 -5.68 1.34 -13.31
C GLY A 47 -4.38 1.68 -12.57
N ARG A 48 -4.30 1.39 -11.26
CA ARG A 48 -3.12 1.61 -10.42
C ARG A 48 -2.61 0.32 -9.80
N ASN A 49 -1.31 0.26 -9.54
CA ASN A 49 -0.71 -0.77 -8.71
C ASN A 49 -0.77 -0.35 -7.24
N TRP A 50 -1.19 -1.29 -6.39
CA TRP A 50 -1.33 -1.11 -4.96
C TRP A 50 -0.45 -2.12 -4.25
N LEU A 51 0.40 -1.62 -3.37
CA LEU A 51 1.08 -2.42 -2.37
C LEU A 51 0.09 -2.74 -1.24
N SER A 52 0.02 -4.00 -0.82
CA SER A 52 -0.83 -4.42 0.29
C SER A 52 -0.06 -5.15 1.37
N TYR A 53 -0.40 -4.82 2.62
CA TYR A 53 0.25 -5.36 3.82
C TYR A 53 -0.74 -5.54 4.96
N ILE A 54 -0.35 -6.34 5.96
CA ILE A 54 -1.05 -6.44 7.25
C ILE A 54 -0.43 -5.42 8.22
N SER A 55 -1.24 -4.47 8.68
CA SER A 55 -0.83 -3.51 9.71
C SER A 55 -0.61 -4.17 11.07
N ALA A 56 0.03 -3.48 12.00
CA ALA A 56 0.27 -3.99 13.36
C ALA A 56 -1.00 -4.43 14.10
N SER A 57 -2.17 -3.86 13.76
CA SER A 57 -3.46 -4.26 14.32
C SER A 57 -4.13 -5.44 13.59
N GLY A 58 -3.44 -6.11 12.67
CA GLY A 58 -3.97 -7.25 11.90
C GLY A 58 -4.84 -6.85 10.70
N VAL A 59 -5.10 -5.56 10.48
CA VAL A 59 -5.96 -5.07 9.39
C VAL A 59 -5.16 -4.94 8.09
N ARG A 60 -5.73 -5.40 6.98
CA ARG A 60 -5.17 -5.23 5.62
C ARG A 60 -5.24 -3.77 5.19
N ARG A 61 -4.12 -3.22 4.73
CA ARG A 61 -4.02 -1.85 4.22
C ARG A 61 -3.42 -1.83 2.82
N TYR A 62 -3.60 -0.68 2.16
CA TYR A 62 -3.20 -0.49 0.77
C TYR A 62 -2.50 0.85 0.59
N VAL A 63 -1.43 0.86 -0.18
CA VAL A 63 -0.71 2.07 -0.58
C VAL A 63 -0.57 2.07 -2.08
N ALA A 64 -1.00 3.15 -2.73
CA ALA A 64 -0.82 3.29 -4.17
C ALA A 64 0.68 3.48 -4.48
N LEU A 65 1.20 2.69 -5.41
CA LEU A 65 2.57 2.85 -5.88
C LEU A 65 2.63 3.96 -6.94
N PRO A 66 3.73 4.74 -6.98
CA PRO A 66 3.99 5.64 -8.10
C PRO A 66 4.07 4.86 -9.41
N PHE A 67 3.71 5.53 -10.51
CA PHE A 67 3.75 4.97 -11.87
C PHE A 67 5.18 4.64 -12.30
#